data_AF-A0A2D0H8U5-F1
#
_entry.id   AF-A0A2D0H8U5-F1
#
_cell.length_a   1.000
_cell.length_b   1.000
_cell.length_c   1.000
_cell.angle_alpha   90.00
_cell.angle_beta   90.00
_cell.angle_gamma   90.00
#
_symmetry.space_group_name_H-M   'P 1'
#
loop_
_entity.id
_entity.type
_entity.pdbx_description
1 polymer ?
#
loop_
_entity_poly.entity_id
_entity_poly.type
_entity_poly.pdbx_seq_one_letter_code
_entity_poly.pdbx_strand_id
1 'polypeptide(L)'
;MGAKDQSFFVRIAFSNEPIDTGWMEPGIVRWGTGSTDTYLVKFIPPTTHTINCDEVGSLTVPLPAMVFVGKGLKYWVWAIQEQEFTPQAPAFHVPLPNVYSSGQVCWGVNEPPAANGLSINHTWNLFISSIFTNHLTISKSQKYRKDIRQQLLKLHKRCRRATYPVSDLVPIGNQKSVAMLVQEILDEPIA
;
A
#
# COMPACT_ATOMS: atom_id res chain seq x y z
N MET A 1 53.59 -1.12 20.34
CA MET A 1 52.29 -1.69 20.75
C MET A 1 51.33 -0.53 20.93
N GLY A 2 50.30 -0.40 20.10
CA GLY A 2 49.28 0.65 20.25
C GLY A 2 48.93 1.39 18.96
N ALA A 3 47.62 1.53 18.74
CA ALA A 3 46.95 2.43 17.79
C ALA A 3 46.81 1.98 16.31
N LYS A 4 46.39 0.74 16.01
CA LYS A 4 45.81 0.41 14.68
C LYS A 4 44.52 -0.41 14.67
N ASP A 5 44.05 -0.94 15.80
CA ASP A 5 42.93 -1.91 15.79
C ASP A 5 41.56 -1.40 16.21
N GLN A 6 41.39 -0.11 16.55
CA GLN A 6 40.07 0.41 16.94
C GLN A 6 39.24 0.97 15.78
N SER A 7 39.85 1.25 14.61
CA SER A 7 39.14 1.83 13.47
C SER A 7 38.37 0.81 12.62
N PHE A 8 38.69 -0.48 12.72
CA PHE A 8 38.07 -1.52 11.87
C PHE A 8 36.76 -2.05 12.46
N PHE A 9 36.66 -2.14 13.79
CA PHE A 9 35.44 -2.58 14.46
C PHE A 9 34.29 -1.55 14.40
N VAL A 10 34.61 -0.25 14.35
CA VAL A 10 33.57 0.80 14.28
C VAL A 10 32.90 0.85 12.91
N ARG A 11 33.59 0.49 11.82
CA ARG A 11 32.98 0.46 10.46
C ARG A 11 32.05 -0.74 10.24
N ILE A 12 32.34 -1.89 10.85
CA ILE A 12 31.50 -3.09 10.74
C ILE A 12 30.20 -2.93 11.57
N ALA A 13 30.24 -2.17 12.67
CA ALA A 13 29.06 -1.93 13.51
C ALA A 13 27.96 -1.08 12.83
N PHE A 14 28.28 -0.25 11.83
CA PHE A 14 27.29 0.52 11.06
C PHE A 14 26.90 -0.13 9.72
N SER A 15 27.48 -1.29 9.37
CA SER A 15 27.25 -1.91 8.06
C SER A 15 25.92 -2.68 7.96
N ASN A 16 25.30 -2.99 9.11
CA ASN A 16 24.07 -3.78 9.22
C ASN A 16 22.92 -3.02 9.92
N GLU A 17 23.05 -1.70 10.12
CA GLU A 17 21.92 -0.92 10.61
C GLU A 17 20.93 -0.65 9.48
N PRO A 18 19.62 -0.91 9.70
CA PRO A 18 18.59 -0.43 8.81
C PRO A 18 18.75 1.06 8.53
N ILE A 19 19.12 1.42 7.30
CA ILE A 19 19.07 2.81 6.89
C ILE A 19 17.59 3.12 6.68
N ASP A 20 16.98 3.85 7.59
CA ASP A 20 15.62 4.38 7.46
C ASP A 20 15.72 5.88 7.22
N THR A 21 15.30 6.34 6.05
CA THR A 21 15.36 7.78 5.71
C THR A 21 14.40 8.62 6.57
N GLY A 22 13.54 8.01 7.37
CA GLY A 22 12.40 8.69 7.97
C GLY A 22 11.35 9.06 6.92
N TRP A 23 10.47 10.02 7.26
CA TRP A 23 9.33 10.41 6.42
C TRP A 23 9.70 11.51 5.41
N MET A 24 9.46 11.31 4.09
CA MET A 24 9.77 12.29 3.02
C MET A 24 8.56 12.67 2.14
N GLU A 25 8.58 13.84 1.46
CA GLU A 25 7.59 14.27 0.44
C GLU A 25 8.13 14.23 -1.00
N PRO A 26 7.29 14.11 -2.07
CA PRO A 26 6.02 13.39 -2.20
C PRO A 26 6.19 12.08 -2.98
N GLY A 27 5.45 11.06 -2.58
CA GLY A 27 5.36 9.78 -3.26
C GLY A 27 5.94 8.67 -2.41
N ILE A 28 7.25 8.59 -2.23
CA ILE A 28 7.88 7.62 -1.32
C ILE A 28 8.01 8.30 0.04
N VAL A 29 7.17 7.88 0.97
CA VAL A 29 7.13 8.46 2.31
C VAL A 29 8.11 7.79 3.24
N ARG A 30 8.51 6.54 3.03
CA ARG A 30 9.57 5.91 3.83
C ARG A 30 10.31 4.88 2.99
N TRP A 31 11.61 4.81 3.16
CA TRP A 31 12.45 3.77 2.59
C TRP A 31 13.36 3.26 3.69
N GLY A 32 13.56 1.96 3.74
CA GLY A 32 14.72 1.45 4.44
C GLY A 32 15.09 0.04 4.10
N THR A 33 16.22 -0.39 4.64
CA THR A 33 16.74 -1.75 4.50
C THR A 33 16.50 -2.50 5.79
N GLY A 34 15.70 -3.56 5.79
CA GLY A 34 15.75 -4.57 6.85
C GLY A 34 17.09 -5.31 6.83
N SER A 35 17.26 -6.29 7.72
CA SER A 35 18.49 -7.11 7.80
C SER A 35 18.84 -7.85 6.50
N THR A 36 17.88 -8.06 5.59
CA THR A 36 18.09 -8.73 4.30
C THR A 36 17.52 -8.02 3.08
N ASP A 37 16.53 -7.12 3.24
CA ASP A 37 15.74 -6.60 2.11
C ASP A 37 15.32 -5.15 2.26
N THR A 38 15.14 -4.49 1.12
CA THR A 38 14.59 -3.14 1.07
C THR A 38 13.07 -3.18 1.22
N TYR A 39 12.52 -2.27 2.04
CA TYR A 39 11.09 -1.97 2.07
C TYR A 39 10.85 -0.51 1.66
N LEU A 40 9.68 -0.27 1.08
CA LEU A 40 9.21 1.06 0.69
C LEU A 40 7.79 1.28 1.14
N VAL A 41 7.51 2.48 1.60
CA VAL A 41 6.17 2.99 1.84
C VAL A 41 5.94 4.14 0.88
N LYS A 42 4.94 4.01 0.02
CA LYS A 42 4.52 5.01 -0.95
C LYS A 42 3.16 5.56 -0.54
N PHE A 43 3.04 6.87 -0.39
CA PHE A 43 1.75 7.54 -0.26
C PHE A 43 1.19 7.92 -1.63
N ILE A 44 -0.09 7.68 -1.81
CA ILE A 44 -0.86 8.06 -2.99
C ILE A 44 -1.98 8.96 -2.51
N PRO A 45 -1.96 10.26 -2.86
CA PRO A 45 -2.99 11.18 -2.41
C PRO A 45 -4.35 10.81 -3.01
N PRO A 46 -5.46 11.26 -2.39
CA PRO A 46 -6.80 11.05 -2.93
C PRO A 46 -6.88 11.58 -4.36
N THR A 47 -7.19 10.71 -5.31
CA THR A 47 -7.24 11.07 -6.72
C THR A 47 -8.23 10.21 -7.47
N THR A 48 -8.59 10.66 -8.67
CA THR A 48 -9.46 9.91 -9.57
C THR A 48 -8.63 8.94 -10.40
N HIS A 49 -9.01 7.67 -10.38
CA HIS A 49 -8.40 6.62 -11.19
C HIS A 49 -9.39 6.10 -12.22
N THR A 50 -8.88 5.79 -13.41
CA THR A 50 -9.60 4.94 -14.37
C THR A 50 -9.11 3.52 -14.15
N ILE A 51 -10.01 2.65 -13.71
CA ILE A 51 -9.75 1.24 -13.40
C ILE A 51 -10.58 0.35 -14.32
N ASN A 52 -10.11 -0.87 -14.58
CA ASN A 52 -10.87 -1.84 -15.36
C ASN A 52 -11.49 -2.87 -14.43
N CYS A 53 -12.81 -2.97 -14.42
CA CYS A 53 -13.54 -3.99 -13.67
C CYS A 53 -14.14 -5.00 -14.64
N ASP A 54 -13.85 -6.29 -14.43
CA ASP A 54 -14.43 -7.35 -15.25
C ASP A 54 -15.96 -7.34 -15.17
N GLU A 55 -16.62 -7.67 -16.27
CA GLU A 55 -18.07 -7.66 -16.51
C GLU A 55 -18.75 -6.28 -16.38
N VAL A 56 -18.09 -5.30 -15.77
CA VAL A 56 -18.60 -3.94 -15.52
C VAL A 56 -18.03 -2.94 -16.53
N GLY A 57 -16.78 -3.12 -16.95
CA GLY A 57 -16.04 -2.27 -17.87
C GLY A 57 -15.12 -1.25 -17.18
N SER A 58 -14.71 -0.25 -17.95
CA SER A 58 -13.82 0.82 -17.48
C SER A 58 -14.59 1.81 -16.60
N LEU A 59 -14.10 2.02 -15.38
CA LEU A 59 -14.69 2.91 -14.39
C LEU A 59 -13.72 4.03 -14.03
N THR A 60 -14.15 5.27 -14.20
CA THR A 60 -13.45 6.45 -13.64
C THR A 60 -14.04 6.75 -12.26
N VAL A 61 -13.24 6.55 -11.20
CA VAL A 61 -13.69 6.62 -9.80
C VAL A 61 -12.76 7.46 -8.93
N PRO A 62 -13.31 8.28 -8.02
CA PRO A 62 -12.53 8.91 -6.96
C PRO A 62 -12.16 7.88 -5.91
N LEU A 63 -10.87 7.68 -5.66
CA LEU A 63 -10.38 6.81 -4.60
C LEU A 63 -9.91 7.64 -3.40
N PRO A 64 -9.98 7.08 -2.17
CA PRO A 64 -9.40 7.74 -1.00
C PRO A 64 -7.87 7.79 -1.12
N ALA A 65 -7.23 8.47 -0.18
CA ALA A 65 -5.79 8.36 -0.02
C ALA A 65 -5.40 6.90 0.24
N MET A 66 -4.25 6.48 -0.28
CA MET A 66 -3.75 5.12 -0.14
C MET A 66 -2.30 5.11 0.30
N VAL A 67 -1.94 4.05 1.04
CA VAL A 67 -0.56 3.73 1.40
C VAL A 67 -0.23 2.40 0.75
N PHE A 68 0.77 2.42 -0.13
CA PHE A 68 1.27 1.27 -0.86
C PHE A 68 2.65 0.86 -0.34
N VAL A 69 2.78 -0.37 0.15
CA VAL A 69 3.99 -0.86 0.79
C VAL A 69 4.57 -2.02 0.00
N GLY A 70 5.88 -2.04 -0.20
CA GLY A 70 6.60 -3.17 -0.80
C GLY A 70 7.70 -3.67 0.13
N LYS A 71 7.89 -5.00 0.22
CA LYS A 71 9.02 -5.68 0.87
C LYS A 71 9.35 -6.95 0.07
N GLY A 72 10.55 -7.02 -0.49
CA GLY A 72 10.90 -8.10 -1.43
C GLY A 72 9.93 -8.12 -2.63
N LEU A 73 9.30 -9.26 -2.92
CA LEU A 73 8.29 -9.42 -3.98
C LEU A 73 6.85 -9.21 -3.49
N LYS A 74 6.64 -8.95 -2.19
CA LYS A 74 5.31 -8.79 -1.60
C LYS A 74 4.94 -7.31 -1.51
N TYR A 75 3.66 -7.03 -1.74
CA TYR A 75 3.11 -5.68 -1.70
C TYR A 75 1.78 -5.64 -0.96
N TRP A 76 1.53 -4.53 -0.28
CA TRP A 76 0.32 -4.27 0.47
C TRP A 76 -0.23 -2.89 0.12
N VAL A 77 -1.54 -2.73 0.23
CA VAL A 77 -2.23 -1.47 0.01
C VAL A 77 -3.36 -1.28 1.02
N TRP A 78 -3.43 -0.11 1.62
CA TRP A 78 -4.51 0.30 2.51
C TRP A 78 -5.02 1.68 2.13
N ALA A 79 -6.27 1.96 2.46
CA ALA A 79 -6.83 3.30 2.39
C ALA A 79 -6.66 4.03 3.73
N ILE A 80 -6.56 5.36 3.69
CA ILE A 80 -6.64 6.23 4.87
C ILE A 80 -7.68 7.33 4.63
N GLN A 81 -8.14 7.98 5.71
CA GLN A 81 -9.15 9.04 5.62
C GLN A 81 -8.52 10.41 5.35
N GLU A 82 -7.30 10.57 5.82
CA GLU A 82 -6.49 11.77 5.78
C GLU A 82 -6.10 12.11 4.34
N GLN A 83 -6.00 13.41 4.04
CA GLN A 83 -5.59 13.89 2.71
C GLN A 83 -4.06 13.90 2.55
N GLU A 84 -3.35 13.92 3.68
CA GLU A 84 -1.89 13.90 3.79
C GLU A 84 -1.48 12.63 4.52
N PHE A 85 -0.23 12.22 4.29
CA PHE A 85 0.29 11.02 4.92
C PHE A 85 0.54 11.25 6.42
N THR A 86 0.01 10.36 7.26
CA THR A 86 0.39 10.25 8.67
C THR A 86 0.54 8.78 9.06
N PRO A 87 1.63 8.38 9.72
CA PRO A 87 1.84 6.97 10.10
C PRO A 87 0.79 6.49 11.11
N GLN A 88 0.21 7.40 11.87
CA GLN A 88 -0.77 7.10 12.92
C GLN A 88 -2.20 7.05 12.38
N ALA A 89 -2.40 7.34 11.09
CA ALA A 89 -3.68 7.21 10.42
C ALA A 89 -4.23 5.80 10.64
N PRO A 90 -5.50 5.66 11.07
CA PRO A 90 -6.18 4.39 11.03
C PRO A 90 -6.21 3.86 9.60
N ALA A 91 -5.87 2.59 9.42
CA ALA A 91 -5.86 1.96 8.12
C ALA A 91 -7.21 1.28 7.83
N PHE A 92 -7.61 1.35 6.57
CA PHE A 92 -8.84 0.76 6.06
C PHE A 92 -8.51 -0.19 4.92
N HIS A 93 -9.40 -1.17 4.69
CA HIS A 93 -9.35 -1.94 3.47
C HIS A 93 -9.43 -0.99 2.27
N VAL A 94 -8.52 -1.16 1.31
CA VAL A 94 -8.62 -0.41 0.06
C VAL A 94 -9.93 -0.79 -0.64
N PRO A 95 -10.69 0.19 -1.17
CA PRO A 95 -11.98 -0.08 -1.81
C PRO A 95 -11.81 -0.60 -3.24
N LEU A 96 -10.96 -1.60 -3.44
CA LEU A 96 -10.65 -2.23 -4.71
C LEU A 96 -10.63 -3.76 -4.57
N PRO A 97 -11.00 -4.53 -5.60
CA PRO A 97 -10.75 -5.98 -5.67
C PRO A 97 -9.24 -6.30 -5.67
N ASN A 98 -8.87 -7.58 -5.82
CA ASN A 98 -7.47 -8.04 -5.91
C ASN A 98 -6.58 -7.72 -4.68
N VAL A 99 -7.19 -7.57 -3.51
CA VAL A 99 -6.48 -7.31 -2.26
C VAL A 99 -7.07 -8.20 -1.16
N TYR A 100 -6.22 -8.97 -0.48
CA TYR A 100 -6.63 -9.83 0.62
C TYR A 100 -7.08 -9.02 1.84
N SER A 101 -7.71 -9.67 2.81
CA SER A 101 -8.14 -9.02 4.07
C SER A 101 -6.96 -8.44 4.87
N SER A 102 -5.74 -8.94 4.67
CA SER A 102 -4.51 -8.37 5.25
C SER A 102 -4.07 -7.06 4.58
N GLY A 103 -4.67 -6.69 3.45
CA GLY A 103 -4.19 -5.61 2.58
C GLY A 103 -3.12 -6.04 1.59
N GLN A 104 -2.68 -7.31 1.63
CA GLN A 104 -1.73 -7.82 0.64
C GLN A 104 -2.36 -7.85 -0.76
N VAL A 105 -1.61 -7.40 -1.76
CA VAL A 105 -2.03 -7.45 -3.17
C VAL A 105 -2.02 -8.90 -3.67
N CYS A 106 -3.11 -9.29 -4.33
CA CYS A 106 -3.17 -10.52 -5.11
C CYS A 106 -2.79 -10.21 -6.55
N TRP A 107 -1.64 -10.72 -7.00
CA TRP A 107 -1.13 -10.46 -8.34
C TRP A 107 -1.75 -11.32 -9.44
N GLY A 108 -2.45 -12.39 -9.07
CA GLY A 108 -2.98 -13.36 -10.02
C GLY A 108 -1.84 -14.00 -10.80
N VAL A 109 -1.79 -13.75 -12.11
CA VAL A 109 -0.72 -14.23 -13.01
C VAL A 109 0.43 -13.24 -13.20
N ASN A 110 0.33 -12.04 -12.63
CA ASN A 110 1.41 -11.06 -12.72
C ASN A 110 2.50 -11.37 -11.69
N GLU A 111 3.74 -11.04 -12.04
CA GLU A 111 4.87 -11.08 -11.12
C GLU A 111 5.38 -9.66 -10.90
N PRO A 112 5.24 -9.09 -9.69
CA PRO A 112 5.77 -7.77 -9.43
C PRO A 112 7.30 -7.82 -9.34
N PRO A 113 8.01 -6.76 -9.75
CA PRO A 113 9.44 -6.66 -9.49
C PRO A 113 9.70 -6.55 -7.98
N ALA A 114 10.93 -6.85 -7.56
CA ALA A 114 11.37 -6.59 -6.18
C ALA A 114 11.22 -5.11 -5.82
N ALA A 115 10.74 -4.86 -4.60
CA ALA A 115 10.49 -3.52 -4.08
C ALA A 115 11.81 -2.75 -3.92
N ASN A 116 11.95 -1.69 -4.71
CA ASN A 116 13.03 -0.71 -4.60
C ASN A 116 12.53 0.67 -5.06
N GLY A 117 13.36 1.70 -4.89
CA GLY A 117 13.00 3.08 -5.25
C GLY A 117 12.70 3.29 -6.73
N LEU A 118 13.24 2.44 -7.62
CA LEU A 118 13.02 2.51 -9.06
C LEU A 118 11.75 1.76 -9.49
N SER A 119 11.38 0.68 -8.79
CA SER A 119 10.29 -0.20 -9.18
C SER A 119 8.93 0.18 -8.59
N ILE A 120 8.87 0.86 -7.45
CA ILE A 120 7.62 1.07 -6.69
C ILE A 120 6.50 1.75 -7.50
N ASN A 121 6.84 2.72 -8.35
CA ASN A 121 5.86 3.38 -9.22
C ASN A 121 5.38 2.46 -10.35
N HIS A 122 6.29 1.66 -10.92
CA HIS A 122 5.94 0.66 -11.92
C HIS A 122 5.02 -0.41 -11.32
N THR A 123 5.33 -0.91 -10.12
CA THR A 123 4.51 -1.90 -9.43
C THR A 123 3.13 -1.36 -9.04
N TRP A 124 3.06 -0.09 -8.60
CA TRP A 124 1.77 0.58 -8.37
C TRP A 124 0.94 0.64 -9.66
N ASN A 125 1.56 1.03 -10.78
CA ASN A 125 0.88 1.10 -12.07
C ASN A 125 0.39 -0.29 -12.51
N LEU A 126 1.21 -1.33 -12.36
CA LEU A 126 0.84 -2.71 -12.64
C LEU A 126 -0.41 -3.15 -11.85
N PHE A 127 -0.48 -2.81 -10.57
CA PHE A 127 -1.64 -3.11 -9.73
C PHE A 127 -2.89 -2.32 -10.17
N ILE A 128 -2.80 -0.99 -10.27
CA ILE A 128 -3.97 -0.15 -10.50
C ILE A 128 -4.53 -0.28 -11.93
N SER A 129 -3.71 -0.69 -12.90
CA SER A 129 -4.14 -0.99 -14.27
C SER A 129 -4.57 -2.44 -14.47
N SER A 130 -4.49 -3.29 -13.44
CA SER A 130 -4.93 -4.68 -13.54
C SER A 130 -6.45 -4.79 -13.72
N ILE A 131 -6.91 -5.95 -14.19
CA ILE A 131 -8.34 -6.24 -14.27
C ILE A 131 -8.83 -6.61 -12.87
N PHE A 132 -9.73 -5.81 -12.32
CA PHE A 132 -10.41 -6.06 -11.06
C PHE A 132 -11.63 -6.97 -11.28
N THR A 133 -11.51 -8.24 -10.92
CA THR A 133 -12.54 -9.26 -11.13
C THR A 133 -13.54 -9.31 -9.97
N ASN A 134 -14.47 -10.27 -10.00
CA ASN A 134 -15.43 -10.52 -8.92
C ASN A 134 -14.79 -11.19 -7.66
N HIS A 135 -13.50 -11.52 -7.71
CA HIS A 135 -12.75 -12.11 -6.59
C HIS A 135 -12.29 -11.04 -5.58
N LEU A 136 -12.22 -11.43 -4.30
CA LEU A 136 -11.77 -10.55 -3.20
C LEU A 136 -12.58 -9.23 -3.13
N THR A 137 -13.89 -9.29 -3.35
CA THR A 137 -14.78 -8.11 -3.42
C THR A 137 -15.52 -7.81 -2.12
N ILE A 138 -15.56 -8.77 -1.18
CA ILE A 138 -16.35 -8.74 0.06
C ILE A 138 -15.66 -7.90 1.15
N SER A 139 -16.45 -7.25 2.00
CA SER A 139 -16.02 -6.52 3.22
C SER A 139 -15.08 -5.33 2.99
N LYS A 140 -15.20 -4.65 1.83
CA LYS A 140 -14.41 -3.45 1.49
C LYS A 140 -15.22 -2.16 1.43
N SER A 141 -16.53 -2.26 1.65
CA SER A 141 -17.47 -1.14 1.71
C SER A 141 -18.50 -1.42 2.80
N GLN A 142 -18.79 -0.45 3.65
CA GLN A 142 -19.83 -0.55 4.67
C GLN A 142 -21.22 -0.72 4.04
N LYS A 143 -21.46 -0.02 2.93
CA LYS A 143 -22.73 -0.01 2.21
C LYS A 143 -22.91 -1.21 1.28
N TYR A 144 -21.86 -1.59 0.56
CA TYR A 144 -21.88 -2.68 -0.43
C TYR A 144 -21.01 -3.84 0.03
N ARG A 145 -21.37 -4.43 1.19
CA ARG A 145 -20.56 -5.44 1.90
C ARG A 145 -20.23 -6.70 1.10
N LYS A 146 -21.08 -7.09 0.15
CA LYS A 146 -20.90 -8.31 -0.65
C LYS A 146 -20.08 -8.10 -1.92
N ASP A 147 -20.04 -6.87 -2.45
CA ASP A 147 -19.31 -6.58 -3.69
C ASP A 147 -18.97 -5.09 -3.80
N ILE A 148 -17.69 -4.76 -3.58
CA ILE A 148 -17.16 -3.40 -3.70
C ILE A 148 -17.37 -2.78 -5.09
N ARG A 149 -17.44 -3.59 -6.16
CA ARG A 149 -17.63 -3.08 -7.53
C ARG A 149 -18.94 -2.30 -7.67
N GLN A 150 -19.96 -2.61 -6.86
CA GLN A 150 -21.22 -1.87 -6.85
C GLN A 150 -21.06 -0.42 -6.35
N GLN A 151 -20.22 -0.22 -5.32
CA GLN A 151 -19.88 1.11 -4.84
C GLN A 151 -19.07 1.87 -5.91
N LEU A 152 -18.11 1.21 -6.54
CA LEU A 152 -17.28 1.80 -7.59
C LEU A 152 -18.13 2.22 -8.80
N LEU A 153 -19.03 1.36 -9.27
CA LEU A 153 -19.96 1.67 -10.35
C LEU A 153 -20.89 2.84 -9.99
N LYS A 154 -21.36 2.90 -8.74
CA LYS A 154 -22.19 4.02 -8.26
C LYS A 154 -21.41 5.33 -8.25
N LEU A 155 -20.15 5.32 -7.80
CA LEU A 155 -19.31 6.51 -7.80
C LEU A 155 -19.00 6.97 -9.23
N HIS A 156 -18.70 6.03 -10.12
CA HIS A 156 -18.49 6.31 -11.55
C HIS A 156 -19.69 7.04 -12.17
N LYS A 157 -20.91 6.55 -11.93
CA LYS A 157 -22.16 7.16 -12.46
C LYS A 157 -22.46 8.56 -11.90
N ARG A 158 -21.81 9.00 -10.81
CA ARG A 158 -22.14 10.26 -10.13
C ARG A 158 -21.42 11.52 -10.67
N CYS A 159 -20.49 11.40 -11.62
CA CYS A 159 -19.78 12.47 -12.36
C CYS A 159 -19.23 13.71 -11.59
N ARG A 160 -17.95 14.01 -11.88
CA ARG A 160 -17.12 15.23 -11.70
C ARG A 160 -16.57 15.65 -10.32
N ARG A 161 -17.21 15.45 -9.15
CA ARG A 161 -16.63 15.88 -7.85
C ARG A 161 -17.04 15.06 -6.61
N ALA A 162 -17.35 13.77 -6.76
CA ALA A 162 -17.52 12.93 -5.58
C ALA A 162 -16.13 12.58 -5.02
N THR A 163 -15.89 12.73 -3.73
CA THR A 163 -14.80 12.02 -3.04
C THR A 163 -15.26 10.61 -2.73
N TYR A 164 -14.33 9.69 -2.46
CA TYR A 164 -14.75 8.42 -1.86
C TYR A 164 -15.34 8.71 -0.47
N PRO A 165 -16.56 8.23 -0.14
CA PRO A 165 -17.18 8.52 1.14
C PRO A 165 -16.42 7.84 2.27
N VAL A 166 -15.84 8.63 3.17
CA VAL A 166 -15.07 8.14 4.33
C VAL A 166 -15.89 7.19 5.20
N SER A 167 -17.19 7.46 5.38
CA SER A 167 -18.11 6.60 6.13
C SER A 167 -18.33 5.22 5.50
N ASP A 168 -17.93 5.01 4.26
CA ASP A 168 -18.03 3.73 3.57
C ASP A 168 -16.80 2.85 3.74
N LEU A 169 -15.70 3.40 4.25
CA LEU A 169 -14.48 2.65 4.49
C LEU A 169 -14.68 1.62 5.61
N VAL A 170 -14.01 0.47 5.46
CA VAL A 170 -14.04 -0.62 6.43
C VAL A 170 -12.67 -0.70 7.09
N PRO A 171 -12.56 -0.49 8.42
CA PRO A 171 -11.27 -0.58 9.13
C PRO A 171 -10.63 -1.94 8.95
N ILE A 172 -9.31 -1.99 8.87
CA ILE A 172 -8.58 -3.26 8.83
C ILE A 172 -8.24 -3.71 10.26
N GLY A 173 -8.53 -5.00 10.54
CA GLY A 173 -8.40 -5.55 11.88
C GLY A 173 -9.15 -4.72 12.94
N ASN A 174 -8.60 -4.66 14.16
CA ASN A 174 -9.13 -3.83 15.23
C ASN A 174 -8.63 -2.37 15.11
N GLN A 175 -8.85 -1.73 13.96
CA GLN A 175 -8.47 -0.33 13.68
C GLN A 175 -6.97 -0.05 13.82
N LYS A 176 -6.12 -0.93 13.27
CA LYS A 176 -4.67 -0.72 13.29
C LYS A 176 -4.27 0.55 12.52
N SER A 177 -3.22 1.22 12.98
CA SER A 177 -2.63 2.33 12.23
C SER A 177 -1.72 1.84 11.11
N VAL A 178 -1.42 2.71 10.14
CA VAL A 178 -0.44 2.43 9.08
C VAL A 178 0.91 2.02 9.66
N ALA A 179 1.41 2.72 10.68
CA ALA A 179 2.68 2.42 11.33
C ALA A 179 2.71 1.02 11.95
N MET A 180 1.62 0.59 12.61
CA MET A 180 1.53 -0.76 13.17
C MET A 180 1.57 -1.82 12.07
N LEU A 181 0.82 -1.62 10.98
CA LEU A 181 0.80 -2.57 9.87
C LEU A 181 2.15 -2.64 9.14
N VAL A 182 2.82 -1.51 8.96
CA VAL A 182 4.18 -1.48 8.41
C VAL A 182 5.12 -2.23 9.34
N GLN A 183 5.05 -2.01 10.65
CA GLN A 183 5.91 -2.73 11.61
C GLN A 183 5.68 -4.24 11.54
N GLU A 184 4.42 -4.70 11.48
CA GLU A 184 4.09 -6.12 11.33
C GLU A 184 4.72 -6.72 10.06
N ILE A 185 4.68 -6.01 8.94
CA ILE A 185 5.36 -6.45 7.70
C ILE A 185 6.87 -6.54 7.90
N LEU A 186 7.48 -5.61 8.62
CA LEU A 186 8.93 -5.61 8.87
C LEU A 186 9.33 -6.78 9.76
N ASP A 187 8.52 -7.09 10.77
CA ASP A 187 8.73 -8.18 11.72
C ASP A 187 8.48 -9.57 11.12
N GLU A 188 7.70 -9.67 10.03
CA GLU A 188 7.49 -10.95 9.32
C GLU A 188 8.83 -11.49 8.75
N PRO A 189 9.26 -12.69 9.20
CA PRO A 189 10.39 -13.37 8.57
C PRO A 189 10.01 -13.75 7.14
N ILE A 190 10.93 -13.56 6.21
CA ILE A 190 10.70 -13.94 4.82
C ILE A 190 10.81 -15.47 4.74
N ALA A 191 9.78 -16.09 4.16
CA ALA A 191 9.77 -17.51 3.80
C ALA A 191 10.47 -17.72 2.46
#